data_AF-A0A8H8RPY8-F1
#
_entry.id   AF-A0A8H8RPY8-F1
#
_cell.length_a   1.000
_cell.length_b   1.000
_cell.length_c   1.000
_cell.angle_alpha   90.00
_cell.angle_beta   90.00
_cell.angle_gamma   90.00
#
_symmetry.space_group_name_H-M   'P 1'
#
loop_
_entity.id
_entity.type
_entity.pdbx_description
1 polymer ?
#
loop_
_entity_poly.entity_id
_entity_poly.type
_entity_poly.pdbx_seq_one_letter_code
_entity_poly.pdbx_strand_id
1 'polypeptide(L)'
;MLKTTTRLTKASRSIHHHAAPVIPNAPQIDTLYCDTDNVPLEHFRQRAFVPEKPIRILQHRDSPRKNTAQSLLPAQQKWFSHDPSLIQPGVASPPGTNLVPSQEYLSKFADTILPYELILPPRTDSPSPKISNAQDEVSQVIASLRARSPDATFHRFNAPLSLFLQAYKDSPRPLEKLYIAQAQLADLPMQMREDLSVPRIVREAGKGDVYDANIWMGVPPTYTPLHKDPNPNLFVQLAGCKRVRLFTPGVGWGIFRGVQAKIGQRASSVFRGEEMMEGPERDVLDEDVWSRDARMECFEVDVGPGEALFIPKGWWHSIKSIGPAVTASVNWWFR
;
A
#
# COMPACT_ATOMS: atom_id res chain seq x y z
N MET A 1 -19.45 36.51 -39.21
CA MET A 1 -19.67 36.39 -37.75
C MET A 1 -20.58 35.19 -37.51
N LEU A 2 -20.06 34.13 -36.90
CA LEU A 2 -20.72 33.20 -35.97
C LEU A 2 -19.71 32.07 -35.74
N LYS A 3 -19.03 32.07 -34.58
CA LYS A 3 -18.27 30.91 -34.09
C LYS A 3 -19.12 30.25 -33.01
N THR A 4 -19.58 29.05 -33.31
CA THR A 4 -20.32 28.18 -32.39
C THR A 4 -19.32 27.56 -31.42
N THR A 5 -19.30 28.04 -30.18
CA THR A 5 -18.47 27.48 -29.12
C THR A 5 -19.26 26.36 -28.43
N THR A 6 -18.96 25.11 -28.77
CA THR A 6 -19.56 23.94 -28.09
C THR A 6 -18.97 23.83 -26.69
N ARG A 7 -19.73 24.28 -25.69
CA ARG A 7 -19.45 24.06 -24.27
C ARG A 7 -19.62 22.56 -23.97
N LEU A 8 -18.51 21.84 -23.83
CA LEU A 8 -18.50 20.52 -23.21
C LEU A 8 -18.91 20.68 -21.75
N THR A 9 -20.11 20.22 -21.43
CA THR A 9 -20.61 20.11 -20.07
C THR A 9 -19.77 19.07 -19.33
N LYS A 10 -19.07 19.49 -18.26
CA LYS A 10 -18.50 18.59 -17.25
C LYS A 10 -19.66 17.83 -16.61
N ALA A 11 -19.99 16.66 -17.16
CA ALA A 11 -20.77 15.68 -16.44
C ALA A 11 -19.96 15.30 -15.20
N SER A 12 -20.52 15.59 -14.02
CA SER A 12 -19.99 15.15 -12.74
C SER A 12 -20.07 13.61 -12.70
N ARG A 13 -19.04 12.95 -13.24
CA ARG A 13 -18.81 11.53 -12.97
C ARG A 13 -18.34 11.48 -11.53
N SER A 14 -19.20 11.00 -10.65
CA SER A 14 -18.79 10.51 -9.33
C SER A 14 -17.78 9.39 -9.56
N ILE A 15 -16.50 9.72 -9.55
CA ILE A 15 -15.43 8.74 -9.73
C ILE A 15 -15.36 7.96 -8.41
N HIS A 16 -15.89 6.74 -8.42
CA HIS A 16 -15.69 5.78 -7.34
C HIS A 16 -14.22 5.29 -7.38
N HIS A 17 -13.29 6.14 -6.91
CA HIS A 17 -11.84 5.93 -6.84
C HIS A 17 -11.40 4.80 -5.87
N HIS A 18 -12.29 3.89 -5.51
CA HIS A 18 -12.07 2.91 -4.43
C HIS A 18 -12.05 1.47 -4.91
N ALA A 19 -12.44 1.21 -6.16
CA ALA A 19 -12.37 -0.14 -6.69
C ALA A 19 -10.93 -0.47 -7.11
N ALA A 20 -10.44 -1.60 -6.61
CA ALA A 20 -9.39 -2.38 -7.26
C ALA A 20 -10.12 -3.49 -8.03
N PRO A 21 -10.56 -3.27 -9.28
CA PRO A 21 -11.19 -4.33 -10.07
C PRO A 21 -10.15 -5.39 -10.45
N VAL A 22 -10.60 -6.61 -10.74
CA VAL A 22 -9.74 -7.66 -11.30
C VAL A 22 -9.64 -7.45 -12.81
N ILE A 23 -8.46 -7.63 -13.40
CA ILE A 23 -8.32 -7.72 -14.87
C ILE A 23 -8.58 -9.15 -15.31
N PRO A 24 -9.59 -9.41 -16.17
CA PRO A 24 -9.77 -10.73 -16.75
C PRO A 24 -8.55 -11.13 -17.58
N ASN A 25 -8.08 -12.37 -17.41
CA ASN A 25 -7.00 -12.97 -18.21
C ASN A 25 -5.63 -12.25 -18.11
N ALA A 26 -5.37 -11.52 -17.03
CA ALA A 26 -4.03 -11.01 -16.76
C ALA A 26 -3.01 -12.17 -16.69
N PRO A 27 -1.80 -12.03 -17.27
CA PRO A 27 -0.74 -13.00 -17.10
C PRO A 27 -0.46 -13.22 -15.61
N GLN A 28 -0.36 -14.49 -15.21
CA GLN A 28 -0.14 -14.86 -13.82
C GLN A 28 1.33 -14.67 -13.43
N ILE A 29 1.52 -14.22 -12.19
CA ILE A 29 2.84 -14.19 -11.57
C ILE A 29 3.17 -15.60 -11.09
N ASP A 30 4.41 -16.02 -11.36
CA ASP A 30 4.91 -17.29 -10.87
C ASP A 30 4.85 -17.35 -9.33
N THR A 31 4.65 -18.54 -8.77
CA THR A 31 4.48 -18.72 -7.32
C THR A 31 5.46 -19.76 -6.76
N LEU A 32 6.15 -19.38 -5.69
CA LEU A 32 6.91 -20.26 -4.83
C LEU A 32 6.06 -20.66 -3.62
N TYR A 33 5.72 -21.94 -3.54
CA TYR A 33 4.97 -22.49 -2.43
C TYR A 33 5.91 -22.93 -1.30
N CYS A 34 6.25 -21.99 -0.42
CA CYS A 34 7.13 -22.21 0.72
C CYS A 34 6.91 -21.12 1.77
N ASP A 35 7.33 -21.42 3.01
CA ASP A 35 7.45 -20.41 4.05
C ASP A 35 8.48 -19.34 3.63
N THR A 36 8.17 -18.06 3.87
CA THR A 36 9.04 -16.93 3.48
C THR A 36 10.46 -17.04 4.05
N ASP A 37 10.62 -17.58 5.26
CA ASP A 37 11.93 -17.82 5.87
C ASP A 37 12.66 -19.06 5.31
N ASN A 38 11.91 -20.00 4.70
CA ASN A 38 12.43 -21.25 4.17
C ASN A 38 12.49 -21.30 2.63
N VAL A 39 12.39 -20.14 1.97
CA VAL A 39 12.51 -20.07 0.51
C VAL A 39 13.86 -20.66 0.09
N PRO A 40 13.90 -21.70 -0.77
CA PRO A 40 15.15 -22.26 -1.26
C PRO A 40 15.90 -21.20 -2.08
N LEU A 41 17.03 -20.74 -1.56
CA LEU A 41 17.78 -19.61 -2.10
C LEU A 41 18.10 -19.76 -3.59
N GLU A 42 18.52 -20.96 -4.00
CA GLU A 42 18.89 -21.23 -5.39
C GLU A 42 17.67 -21.23 -6.32
N HIS A 43 16.52 -21.73 -5.87
CA HIS A 43 15.28 -21.62 -6.64
C HIS A 43 14.84 -20.17 -6.81
N PHE A 44 14.95 -19.35 -5.75
CA PHE A 44 14.64 -17.93 -5.83
C PHE A 44 15.57 -17.20 -6.80
N ARG A 45 16.88 -17.51 -6.78
CA ARG A 45 17.84 -16.96 -7.72
C ARG A 45 17.51 -17.31 -9.16
N GLN A 46 17.31 -18.59 -9.46
CA GLN A 46 17.08 -19.08 -10.81
C GLN A 46 15.75 -18.62 -11.41
N ARG A 47 14.69 -18.54 -10.60
CA ARG A 47 13.33 -18.24 -11.09
C ARG A 47 12.98 -16.75 -11.08
N ALA A 48 13.57 -15.98 -10.17
CA ALA A 48 13.13 -14.61 -9.92
C ALA A 48 14.28 -13.59 -9.91
N PHE A 49 15.27 -13.77 -9.03
CA PHE A 49 16.29 -12.73 -8.80
C PHE A 49 17.22 -12.51 -10.01
N VAL A 50 17.84 -13.58 -10.53
CA VAL A 50 18.74 -13.52 -11.69
C VAL A 50 18.01 -13.16 -12.99
N PRO A 51 16.84 -13.75 -13.33
CA PRO A 51 16.12 -13.37 -14.56
C PRO A 51 15.31 -12.07 -14.41
N GLU A 52 15.38 -11.39 -13.26
CA GLU A 52 14.63 -10.17 -12.94
C GLU A 52 13.11 -10.32 -13.20
N LYS A 53 12.52 -11.41 -12.68
CA LYS A 53 11.09 -11.72 -12.81
C LYS A 53 10.36 -11.62 -11.47
N PRO A 54 9.15 -11.03 -11.42
CA PRO A 54 8.36 -11.00 -10.20
C PRO A 54 7.97 -12.43 -9.82
N ILE A 55 7.94 -12.69 -8.52
CA ILE A 55 7.49 -13.98 -7.98
C ILE A 55 6.73 -13.76 -6.68
N ARG A 56 5.59 -14.44 -6.54
CA ARG A 56 4.84 -14.49 -5.28
C ARG A 56 5.40 -15.62 -4.43
N ILE A 57 5.53 -15.39 -3.13
CA ILE A 57 5.88 -16.42 -2.13
C ILE A 57 4.67 -16.60 -1.24
N LEU A 58 4.14 -17.83 -1.22
CA LEU A 58 2.92 -18.20 -0.53
C LEU A 58 3.15 -19.49 0.24
N GLN A 59 2.72 -19.55 1.50
CA GLN A 59 2.81 -20.76 2.29
C GLN A 59 1.98 -21.91 1.69
N HIS A 60 2.50 -23.14 1.75
CA HIS A 60 1.81 -24.34 1.25
C HIS A 60 0.56 -24.65 2.09
N ARG A 61 -0.62 -24.75 1.46
CA ARG A 61 -1.89 -25.05 2.16
C ARG A 61 -1.91 -26.40 2.89
N ASP A 62 -1.14 -27.37 2.38
CA ASP A 62 -1.08 -28.73 2.93
C ASP A 62 0.18 -29.03 3.77
N SER A 63 0.96 -28.02 4.18
CA SER A 63 2.11 -28.26 5.04
C SER A 63 1.65 -28.89 6.37
N PRO A 64 2.24 -30.02 6.84
CA PRO A 64 1.82 -30.72 8.05
C PRO A 64 1.99 -29.90 9.34
N ARG A 65 2.57 -28.70 9.26
CA ARG A 65 2.54 -27.65 10.30
C ARG A 65 1.19 -26.92 10.36
N LYS A 66 0.06 -27.60 10.18
CA LYS A 66 -1.30 -27.01 10.29
C LYS A 66 -1.58 -26.34 11.65
N ASN A 67 -0.75 -26.58 12.67
CA ASN A 67 -0.92 -26.03 14.03
C ASN A 67 0.28 -25.22 14.57
N THR A 68 1.28 -24.88 13.76
CA THR A 68 2.31 -23.91 14.19
C THR A 68 2.54 -22.88 13.11
N ALA A 69 2.03 -21.67 13.38
CA ALA A 69 2.25 -20.43 12.66
C ALA A 69 3.74 -20.01 12.68
N GLN A 70 4.63 -20.83 12.11
CA GLN A 70 6.09 -20.67 12.17
C GLN A 70 6.69 -20.44 10.78
N SER A 71 6.40 -19.25 10.26
CA SER A 71 7.30 -18.39 9.47
C SER A 71 6.59 -17.05 9.25
N LEU A 72 6.03 -16.50 10.32
CA LEU A 72 5.42 -15.19 10.31
C LEU A 72 6.39 -14.29 11.05
N LEU A 73 6.75 -13.16 10.43
CA LEU A 73 7.43 -12.08 11.13
C LEU A 73 6.67 -11.87 12.45
N PRO A 74 7.33 -11.84 13.63
CA PRO A 74 6.62 -11.73 14.90
C PRO A 74 5.60 -10.58 14.92
N ALA A 75 5.84 -9.53 14.12
CA ALA A 75 4.91 -8.43 13.89
C ALA A 75 3.49 -8.89 13.50
N GLN A 76 3.34 -9.93 12.68
CA GLN A 76 2.03 -10.41 12.24
C GLN A 76 1.15 -10.92 13.39
N GLN A 77 1.78 -11.51 14.41
CA GLN A 77 1.10 -12.04 15.59
C GLN A 77 1.00 -11.01 16.72
N LYS A 78 2.02 -10.15 16.87
CA LYS A 78 2.10 -9.19 17.96
C LYS A 78 1.37 -7.88 17.67
N TRP A 79 1.49 -7.36 16.44
CA TRP A 79 0.99 -6.03 16.08
C TRP A 79 -0.50 -6.04 15.74
N PHE A 80 -1.09 -7.22 15.53
CA PHE A 80 -2.49 -7.36 15.15
C PHE A 80 -3.22 -8.35 16.05
N SER A 81 -4.51 -8.12 16.23
CA SER A 81 -5.42 -9.02 16.94
C SER A 81 -6.60 -9.36 16.04
N HIS A 82 -7.29 -10.46 16.34
CA HIS A 82 -8.49 -10.85 15.61
C HIS A 82 -9.73 -10.21 16.23
N ASP A 83 -10.55 -9.57 15.40
CA ASP A 83 -11.89 -9.12 15.73
C ASP A 83 -12.92 -9.89 14.88
N PRO A 84 -13.57 -10.93 15.45
CA PRO A 84 -14.56 -11.73 14.74
C PRO A 84 -15.78 -10.93 14.26
N SER A 85 -16.07 -9.77 14.88
CA SER A 85 -17.23 -8.94 14.51
C SER A 85 -17.12 -8.32 13.11
N LEU A 86 -15.90 -8.23 12.58
CA LEU A 86 -15.63 -7.72 11.23
C LEU A 86 -15.94 -8.73 10.12
N ILE A 87 -16.19 -9.99 10.46
CA ILE A 87 -16.58 -11.03 9.50
C ILE A 87 -18.10 -11.06 9.39
N GLN A 88 -18.62 -10.77 8.20
CA GLN A 88 -20.04 -10.96 7.92
C GLN A 88 -20.34 -12.43 7.62
N PRO A 89 -21.24 -13.09 8.38
CA PRO A 89 -21.62 -14.47 8.12
C PRO A 89 -22.18 -14.65 6.71
N GLY A 90 -21.66 -15.64 5.97
CA GLY A 90 -22.13 -15.95 4.61
C GLY A 90 -21.57 -15.07 3.49
N VAL A 91 -20.74 -14.06 3.79
CA VAL A 91 -20.07 -13.22 2.80
C VAL A 91 -18.59 -13.60 2.72
N ALA A 92 -18.13 -14.02 1.54
CA ALA A 92 -16.71 -14.28 1.31
C ALA A 92 -15.91 -12.99 1.54
N SER A 93 -15.03 -13.03 2.53
CA SER A 93 -14.19 -11.88 2.91
C SER A 93 -12.74 -12.12 2.49
N PRO A 94 -12.00 -11.08 2.05
CA PRO A 94 -10.57 -11.19 1.79
C PRO A 94 -9.79 -11.74 3.01
N PRO A 95 -8.63 -12.39 2.79
CA PRO A 95 -7.74 -12.78 3.88
C PRO A 95 -7.38 -11.58 4.78
N GLY A 96 -7.39 -11.78 6.10
CA GLY A 96 -7.05 -10.73 7.06
C GLY A 96 -8.12 -9.67 7.31
N THR A 97 -9.35 -9.85 6.80
CA THR A 97 -10.47 -8.89 7.01
C THR A 97 -10.84 -8.72 8.50
N ASN A 98 -10.47 -9.67 9.35
CA ASN A 98 -10.71 -9.63 10.79
C ASN A 98 -9.50 -9.18 11.61
N LEU A 99 -8.42 -8.72 10.98
CA LEU A 99 -7.26 -8.20 11.69
C LEU A 99 -7.48 -6.73 12.05
N VAL A 100 -7.17 -6.37 13.29
CA VAL A 100 -7.18 -4.99 13.80
C VAL A 100 -5.84 -4.69 14.46
N PRO A 101 -5.39 -3.42 14.53
CA PRO A 101 -4.19 -3.06 15.28
C PRO A 101 -4.31 -3.50 16.75
N SER A 102 -3.30 -4.21 17.25
CA SER A 102 -3.24 -4.67 18.64
C SER A 102 -3.02 -3.48 19.56
N GLN A 103 -4.08 -3.05 20.24
CA GLN A 103 -4.01 -1.97 21.23
C GLN A 103 -3.10 -2.36 22.40
N GLU A 104 -3.09 -3.63 22.81
CA GLU A 104 -2.24 -4.13 23.89
C GLU A 104 -0.74 -4.03 23.56
N TYR A 105 -0.37 -4.36 22.33
CA TYR A 105 1.04 -4.35 21.91
C TYR A 105 1.50 -2.96 21.48
N LEU A 106 0.78 -2.34 20.55
CA LEU A 106 1.22 -1.10 19.90
C LEU A 106 1.16 0.12 20.82
N SER A 107 0.28 0.14 21.84
CA SER A 107 0.22 1.27 22.79
C SER A 107 1.50 1.44 23.61
N LYS A 108 2.33 0.40 23.72
CA LYS A 108 3.66 0.49 24.37
C LYS A 108 4.63 1.40 23.61
N PHE A 109 4.33 1.65 22.33
CA PHE A 109 5.13 2.47 21.42
C PHE A 109 4.36 3.70 20.93
N ALA A 110 3.30 4.10 21.65
CA ALA A 110 2.37 5.15 21.23
C ALA A 110 3.06 6.50 20.90
N ASP A 111 4.14 6.84 21.59
CA ASP A 111 4.88 8.10 21.39
C ASP A 111 5.86 8.06 20.19
N THR A 112 5.97 6.93 19.50
CA THR A 112 6.86 6.80 18.33
C THR A 112 6.39 7.72 17.22
N ILE A 113 7.22 8.70 16.85
CA ILE A 113 6.93 9.64 15.78
C ILE A 113 7.15 8.96 14.43
N LEU A 114 6.12 8.93 13.60
CA LEU A 114 6.11 8.26 12.31
C LEU A 114 5.66 9.22 11.20
N PRO A 115 6.13 9.02 9.96
CA PRO A 115 5.63 9.75 8.80
C PRO A 115 4.24 9.27 8.39
N TYR A 116 3.32 10.22 8.25
CA TYR A 116 1.95 10.02 7.80
C TYR A 116 1.70 10.71 6.47
N GLU A 117 0.89 10.05 5.66
CA GLU A 117 0.19 10.58 4.50
C GLU A 117 -1.32 10.54 4.78
N LEU A 118 -2.00 11.64 4.48
CA LEU A 118 -3.45 11.77 4.63
C LEU A 118 -4.05 12.40 3.39
N ILE A 119 -5.05 11.75 2.81
CA ILE A 119 -5.82 12.30 1.69
C ILE A 119 -7.16 12.83 2.21
N LEU A 120 -7.31 14.15 2.19
CA LEU A 120 -8.56 14.83 2.53
C LEU A 120 -9.35 15.18 1.26
N PRO A 121 -10.69 15.06 1.27
CA PRO A 121 -11.50 15.56 0.17
C PRO A 121 -11.37 17.08 0.07
N PRO A 122 -11.52 17.66 -1.15
CA PRO A 122 -11.61 19.09 -1.32
C PRO A 122 -12.71 19.66 -0.43
N ARG A 123 -12.50 20.88 0.08
CA ARG A 123 -13.50 21.57 0.88
C ARG A 123 -14.72 21.86 0.00
N THR A 124 -15.78 21.07 0.15
CA THR A 124 -17.09 21.42 -0.41
C THR A 124 -17.75 22.43 0.52
N ASP A 125 -18.62 23.30 -0.01
CA ASP A 125 -19.42 24.26 0.78
C ASP A 125 -20.42 23.58 1.76
N SER A 126 -20.39 22.25 1.84
CA SER A 126 -21.15 21.47 2.80
C SER A 126 -20.52 21.57 4.19
N PRO A 127 -21.32 21.68 5.27
CA PRO A 127 -20.80 21.80 6.61
C PRO A 127 -19.85 20.63 6.90
N SER A 128 -18.68 20.97 7.45
CA SER A 128 -17.73 20.01 8.03
C SER A 128 -18.52 18.94 8.77
N PRO A 129 -18.19 17.64 8.62
CA PRO A 129 -18.80 16.62 9.48
C PRO A 129 -18.73 17.14 10.91
N LYS A 130 -19.86 17.13 11.62
CA LYS A 130 -19.92 17.59 13.01
C LYS A 130 -18.88 16.78 13.78
N ILE A 131 -17.73 17.40 14.02
CA ILE A 131 -16.65 16.85 14.81
C ILE A 131 -17.26 16.69 16.20
N SER A 132 -17.64 15.47 16.54
CA SER A 132 -18.48 15.19 17.70
C SER A 132 -17.76 15.45 19.02
N ASN A 133 -16.45 15.73 19.01
CA ASN A 133 -15.71 16.32 20.11
C ASN A 133 -14.48 17.08 19.58
N ALA A 134 -14.43 18.40 19.77
CA ALA A 134 -13.28 19.25 19.42
C ALA A 134 -12.00 18.97 20.24
N GLN A 135 -11.96 17.85 20.97
CA GLN A 135 -10.88 17.44 21.87
C GLN A 135 -10.11 16.20 21.40
N ASP A 136 -10.54 15.52 20.34
CA ASP A 136 -9.80 14.36 19.78
C ASP A 136 -8.58 14.83 18.96
N GLU A 137 -7.41 14.21 19.21
CA GLU A 137 -6.12 14.50 18.59
C GLU A 137 -6.22 14.48 17.05
N VAL A 138 -6.95 13.50 16.51
CA VAL A 138 -7.19 13.35 15.07
C VAL A 138 -7.84 14.59 14.46
N SER A 139 -8.85 15.13 15.15
CA SER A 139 -9.59 16.30 14.67
C SER A 139 -8.74 17.56 14.67
N GLN A 140 -7.88 17.72 15.68
CA GLN A 140 -6.95 18.85 15.77
C GLN A 140 -5.90 18.81 14.66
N VAL A 141 -5.36 17.62 14.36
CA VAL A 141 -4.42 17.42 13.24
C VAL A 141 -5.08 17.79 11.91
N ILE A 142 -6.29 17.30 11.63
CA ILE A 142 -7.02 17.62 10.39
C ILE A 142 -7.27 19.13 10.27
N ALA A 143 -7.72 19.79 11.36
CA ALA A 143 -7.96 21.23 11.36
C ALA A 143 -6.67 22.02 11.07
N SER A 144 -5.55 21.62 11.68
CA SER A 144 -4.23 22.22 11.45
C SER A 144 -3.74 22.04 10.01
N LEU A 145 -3.89 20.84 9.43
CA LEU A 145 -3.51 20.58 8.04
C LEU A 145 -4.32 21.43 7.04
N ARG A 146 -5.63 21.51 7.22
CA ARG A 146 -6.50 22.35 6.38
C ARG A 146 -6.23 23.84 6.53
N ALA A 147 -5.85 24.30 7.72
CA ALA A 147 -5.49 25.70 7.94
C ALA A 147 -4.20 26.09 7.21
N ARG A 148 -3.24 25.15 7.09
CA ARG A 148 -1.96 25.38 6.38
C ARG A 148 -2.09 25.36 4.87
N SER A 149 -2.86 24.40 4.33
CA SER A 149 -3.01 24.21 2.88
C SER A 149 -4.48 23.93 2.53
N PRO A 150 -5.33 24.96 2.40
CA PRO A 150 -6.78 24.78 2.23
C PRO A 150 -7.21 24.06 0.95
N ASP A 151 -6.41 24.20 -0.11
CA ASP A 151 -6.70 23.65 -1.45
C ASP A 151 -6.01 22.31 -1.72
N ALA A 152 -5.07 21.91 -0.85
CA ALA A 152 -4.37 20.64 -0.98
C ALA A 152 -5.28 19.47 -0.59
N THR A 153 -5.13 18.36 -1.30
CA THR A 153 -5.86 17.13 -0.99
C THR A 153 -4.97 16.09 -0.35
N PHE A 154 -3.66 16.14 -0.62
CA PHE A 154 -2.66 15.30 -0.01
C PHE A 154 -1.89 16.09 1.04
N HIS A 155 -1.69 15.46 2.20
CA HIS A 155 -0.92 16.04 3.29
C HIS A 155 0.07 15.03 3.83
N ARG A 156 1.34 15.46 3.95
CA ARG A 156 2.38 14.71 4.64
C ARG A 156 2.75 15.41 5.95
N PHE A 157 2.87 14.65 7.02
CA PHE A 157 3.21 15.17 8.35
C PHE A 157 3.80 14.06 9.23
N ASN A 158 4.42 14.44 10.34
CA ASN A 158 4.88 13.49 11.36
C ASN A 158 3.95 13.58 12.58
N ALA A 159 3.61 12.44 13.16
CA ALA A 159 2.80 12.35 14.37
C ALA A 159 3.12 11.07 15.16
N PRO A 160 2.70 10.97 16.43
CA PRO A 160 2.90 9.74 17.20
C PRO A 160 2.05 8.58 16.66
N LEU A 161 2.45 7.34 16.97
CA LEU A 161 1.67 6.12 16.68
C LEU A 161 0.28 6.14 17.36
N SER A 162 0.14 6.84 18.50
CA SER A 162 -1.14 7.05 19.18
C SER A 162 -2.23 7.59 18.25
N LEU A 163 -1.87 8.48 17.33
CA LEU A 163 -2.79 9.07 16.35
C LEU A 163 -3.43 7.99 15.48
N PHE A 164 -2.64 7.04 14.96
CA PHE A 164 -3.14 5.92 14.16
C PHE A 164 -4.06 5.00 14.98
N LEU A 165 -3.67 4.71 16.23
CA LEU A 165 -4.45 3.85 17.12
C LEU A 165 -5.81 4.48 17.48
N GLN A 166 -5.85 5.80 17.73
CA GLN A 166 -7.08 6.56 17.97
C GLN A 166 -7.95 6.61 16.70
N ALA A 167 -7.35 6.94 15.55
CA ALA A 167 -8.04 7.03 14.27
C ALA A 167 -8.70 5.71 13.83
N TYR A 168 -8.19 4.57 14.31
CA TYR A 168 -8.80 3.26 14.07
C TYR A 168 -9.87 2.89 15.13
N LYS A 169 -9.69 3.29 16.39
CA LYS A 169 -10.51 2.84 17.53
C LYS A 169 -11.78 3.67 17.74
N ASP A 170 -11.67 5.00 17.70
CA ASP A 170 -12.68 5.89 18.28
C ASP A 170 -13.70 6.43 17.26
N SER A 171 -13.70 5.90 16.03
CA SER A 171 -14.63 6.34 14.99
C SER A 171 -15.55 5.21 14.54
N PRO A 172 -16.88 5.43 14.41
CA PRO A 172 -17.81 4.46 13.82
C PRO A 172 -17.45 4.09 12.37
N ARG A 173 -16.55 4.88 11.74
CA ARG A 173 -15.78 4.53 10.55
C ARG A 173 -14.35 5.06 10.72
N PRO A 174 -13.31 4.21 10.76
CA PRO A 174 -11.92 4.67 10.84
C PRO A 174 -11.61 5.82 9.87
N LEU A 175 -10.67 6.70 10.23
CA LEU A 175 -10.28 7.81 9.34
C LEU A 175 -9.67 7.25 8.04
N GLU A 176 -10.51 7.10 7.02
CA GLU A 176 -10.12 6.57 5.72
C GLU A 176 -8.95 7.37 5.13
N LYS A 177 -8.04 6.66 4.43
CA LYS A 177 -6.88 7.25 3.75
C LYS A 177 -5.86 7.92 4.68
N LEU A 178 -5.88 7.60 5.99
CA LEU A 178 -4.75 7.83 6.88
C LEU A 178 -3.74 6.69 6.71
N TYR A 179 -2.48 7.03 6.39
CA TYR A 179 -1.47 6.04 6.04
C TYR A 179 -0.13 6.40 6.66
N ILE A 180 0.37 5.56 7.58
CA ILE A 180 1.80 5.55 7.94
C ILE A 180 2.55 5.03 6.73
N ALA A 181 3.40 5.87 6.14
CA ALA A 181 3.94 5.65 4.81
C ALA A 181 5.46 5.85 4.78
N GLN A 182 6.18 4.88 4.21
CA GLN A 182 7.66 4.85 4.19
C GLN A 182 8.28 5.13 5.57
N ALA A 183 7.72 4.54 6.62
CA ALA A 183 8.32 4.64 7.94
C ALA A 183 9.51 3.69 8.03
N GLN A 184 10.73 4.25 8.06
CA GLN A 184 11.96 3.49 8.04
C GLN A 184 12.06 2.60 9.29
N LEU A 185 12.45 1.34 9.11
CA LEU A 185 12.66 0.42 10.22
C LEU A 185 13.70 0.98 11.21
N ALA A 186 14.73 1.67 10.71
CA ALA A 186 15.79 2.26 11.53
C ALA A 186 15.27 3.24 12.59
N ASP A 187 14.15 3.91 12.32
CA ASP A 187 13.53 4.89 13.21
C ASP A 187 12.56 4.25 14.22
N LEU A 188 12.28 2.95 14.08
CA LEU A 188 11.40 2.24 15.00
C LEU A 188 12.13 1.85 16.31
N PRO A 189 11.39 1.79 17.44
CA PRO A 189 11.88 1.21 18.67
C PRO A 189 12.48 -0.20 18.45
N MET A 190 13.53 -0.53 19.20
CA MET A 190 14.29 -1.78 19.02
C MET A 190 13.39 -3.03 19.01
N GLN A 191 12.43 -3.12 19.93
CA GLN A 191 11.50 -4.25 20.00
C GLN A 191 10.62 -4.39 18.75
N MET A 192 10.18 -3.28 18.16
CA MET A 192 9.43 -3.30 16.89
C MET A 192 10.31 -3.72 15.71
N ARG A 193 11.60 -3.35 15.71
CA ARG A 193 12.55 -3.80 14.68
C ARG A 193 12.81 -5.31 14.76
N GLU A 194 12.92 -5.86 15.96
CA GLU A 194 13.13 -7.29 16.18
C GLU A 194 11.95 -8.14 15.69
N ASP A 195 10.75 -7.56 15.65
CA ASP A 195 9.56 -8.19 15.09
C ASP A 195 9.54 -8.27 13.55
N LEU A 196 10.48 -7.57 12.89
CA LEU A 196 10.59 -7.41 11.45
C LEU A 196 11.96 -7.88 10.94
N SER A 197 12.35 -9.08 11.35
CA SER A 197 13.63 -9.68 10.95
C SER A 197 13.77 -9.69 9.42
N VAL A 198 14.98 -9.34 8.96
CA VAL A 198 15.27 -9.33 7.51
C VAL A 198 15.16 -10.76 6.97
N PRO A 199 14.40 -11.03 5.89
CA PRO A 199 14.30 -12.37 5.34
C PRO A 199 15.64 -12.87 4.76
N ARG A 200 15.86 -14.19 4.80
CA ARG A 200 17.11 -14.81 4.33
C ARG A 200 17.42 -14.46 2.86
N ILE A 201 16.41 -14.50 1.99
CA ILE A 201 16.55 -14.18 0.57
C ILE A 201 16.97 -12.72 0.33
N VAL A 202 16.63 -11.79 1.23
CA VAL A 202 17.07 -10.39 1.15
C VAL A 202 18.57 -10.28 1.45
N ARG A 203 19.06 -11.03 2.46
CA ARG A 203 20.47 -11.03 2.85
C ARG A 203 21.38 -11.84 1.94
N GLU A 204 20.85 -12.86 1.27
CA GLU A 204 21.70 -13.86 0.62
C GLU A 204 21.49 -13.94 -0.90
N ALA A 205 20.42 -13.41 -1.49
CA ALA A 205 20.20 -13.59 -2.93
C ALA A 205 21.18 -12.78 -3.79
N GLY A 206 21.52 -11.56 -3.35
CA GLY A 206 22.41 -10.63 -4.05
C GLY A 206 23.73 -10.37 -3.29
N LYS A 207 24.12 -9.10 -3.22
CA LYS A 207 25.27 -8.59 -2.45
C LYS A 207 25.06 -8.67 -0.94
N GLY A 208 23.80 -8.75 -0.51
CA GLY A 208 23.41 -9.00 0.87
C GLY A 208 23.31 -7.76 1.74
N ASP A 209 23.42 -6.59 1.14
CA ASP A 209 23.15 -5.33 1.80
C ASP A 209 21.68 -4.91 1.61
N VAL A 210 21.08 -4.44 2.71
CA VAL A 210 19.76 -3.82 2.69
C VAL A 210 19.98 -2.32 2.50
N TYR A 211 19.52 -1.79 1.37
CA TYR A 211 19.59 -0.37 1.05
C TYR A 211 18.68 0.44 1.98
N ASP A 212 17.44 -0.03 2.15
CA ASP A 212 16.47 0.53 3.09
C ASP A 212 15.37 -0.49 3.39
N ALA A 213 14.64 -0.30 4.49
CA ALA A 213 13.49 -1.11 4.85
C ALA A 213 12.41 -0.24 5.50
N ASN A 214 11.16 -0.43 5.10
CA ASN A 214 10.06 0.43 5.53
C ASN A 214 8.83 -0.37 5.96
N ILE A 215 8.11 0.15 6.96
CA ILE A 215 6.73 -0.27 7.25
C ILE A 215 5.73 0.69 6.60
N TRP A 216 4.57 0.12 6.30
CA TRP A 216 3.40 0.84 5.86
C TRP A 216 2.19 0.32 6.63
N MET A 217 1.40 1.22 7.23
CA MET A 217 0.19 0.86 7.98
C MET A 217 -0.91 1.87 7.68
N GLY A 218 -2.04 1.42 7.17
CA GLY A 218 -3.07 2.32 6.66
C GLY A 218 -4.49 1.88 6.94
N VAL A 219 -5.36 2.87 7.03
CA VAL A 219 -6.81 2.70 7.00
C VAL A 219 -7.25 2.72 5.54
N PRO A 220 -7.81 1.63 4.99
CA PRO A 220 -8.31 1.62 3.62
C PRO A 220 -9.34 2.73 3.36
N PRO A 221 -9.48 3.16 2.09
CA PRO A 221 -8.70 2.72 0.94
C PRO A 221 -7.32 3.39 0.89
N THR A 222 -6.27 2.59 0.68
CA THR A 222 -4.92 3.07 0.40
C THR A 222 -4.59 2.89 -1.08
N TYR A 223 -3.82 3.82 -1.63
CA TYR A 223 -3.41 3.80 -3.04
C TYR A 223 -1.99 4.33 -3.16
N THR A 224 -1.12 3.53 -3.78
CA THR A 224 0.20 3.95 -4.25
C THR A 224 0.19 3.98 -5.78
N PRO A 225 0.26 5.17 -6.39
CA PRO A 225 0.30 5.35 -7.85
C PRO A 225 1.47 4.61 -8.52
N LEU A 226 1.39 4.50 -9.85
CA LEU A 226 2.40 3.79 -10.64
C LEU A 226 3.78 4.42 -10.48
N HIS A 227 4.75 3.64 -10.03
CA HIS A 227 6.14 4.04 -9.87
C HIS A 227 7.06 2.85 -10.03
N LYS A 228 8.38 3.07 -9.93
CA LYS A 228 9.39 2.02 -9.87
C LYS A 228 10.43 2.37 -8.81
N ASP A 229 10.97 1.36 -8.16
CA ASP A 229 12.01 1.51 -7.14
C ASP A 229 13.41 1.44 -7.75
N PRO A 230 14.43 2.06 -7.10
CA PRO A 230 15.81 2.02 -7.56
C PRO A 230 16.50 0.66 -7.37
N ASN A 231 15.95 -0.20 -6.50
CA ASN A 231 16.50 -1.50 -6.13
C ASN A 231 15.41 -2.59 -6.18
N PRO A 232 15.80 -3.88 -6.27
CA PRO A 232 14.90 -4.99 -6.00
C PRO A 232 14.20 -4.83 -4.65
N ASN A 233 12.91 -5.19 -4.60
CA ASN A 233 12.06 -5.01 -3.43
C ASN A 233 11.46 -6.36 -3.02
N LEU A 234 11.61 -6.75 -1.76
CA LEU A 234 10.79 -7.81 -1.18
C LEU A 234 9.68 -7.17 -0.36
N PHE A 235 8.45 -7.26 -0.86
CA PHE A 235 7.24 -6.76 -0.21
C PHE A 235 6.55 -7.89 0.56
N VAL A 236 6.27 -7.71 1.85
CA VAL A 236 5.58 -8.70 2.69
C VAL A 236 4.34 -8.08 3.33
N GLN A 237 3.20 -8.73 3.19
CA GLN A 237 1.95 -8.26 3.76
C GLN A 237 1.77 -8.77 5.20
N LEU A 238 1.58 -7.86 6.13
CA LEU A 238 1.42 -8.14 7.56
C LEU A 238 -0.07 -8.29 7.96
N ALA A 239 -0.93 -7.39 7.49
CA ALA A 239 -2.37 -7.39 7.77
C ALA A 239 -3.18 -6.85 6.59
N GLY A 240 -4.43 -7.29 6.45
CA GLY A 240 -5.27 -6.99 5.29
C GLY A 240 -4.71 -7.54 3.98
N CYS A 241 -5.32 -7.14 2.86
CA CYS A 241 -4.91 -7.59 1.53
C CYS A 241 -4.61 -6.39 0.63
N LYS A 242 -3.61 -6.51 -0.25
CA LYS A 242 -3.29 -5.52 -1.27
C LYS A 242 -3.29 -6.16 -2.65
N ARG A 243 -3.89 -5.48 -3.62
CA ARG A 243 -3.74 -5.80 -5.04
C ARG A 243 -2.56 -5.02 -5.58
N VAL A 244 -1.68 -5.73 -6.29
CA VAL A 244 -0.51 -5.15 -6.96
C VAL A 244 -0.64 -5.38 -8.45
N ARG A 245 -0.54 -4.30 -9.23
CA ARG A 245 -0.38 -4.35 -10.69
C ARG A 245 1.07 -4.07 -11.03
N LEU A 246 1.67 -4.95 -11.83
CA LEU A 246 3.09 -4.95 -12.19
C LEU A 246 3.24 -4.86 -13.72
N PHE A 247 4.20 -4.05 -14.15
CA PHE A 247 4.49 -3.84 -15.56
C PHE A 247 5.99 -3.96 -15.79
N THR A 248 6.35 -4.57 -16.92
CA THR A 248 7.74 -4.60 -17.37
C THR A 248 8.29 -3.17 -17.52
N PRO A 249 9.61 -2.96 -17.39
CA PRO A 249 10.21 -1.62 -17.46
C PRO A 249 9.77 -0.80 -18.67
N GLY A 250 9.67 -1.44 -19.85
CA GLY A 250 9.24 -0.81 -21.10
C GLY A 250 7.78 -0.41 -21.10
N VAL A 251 6.88 -1.31 -20.66
CA VAL A 251 5.43 -1.03 -20.60
C VAL A 251 5.17 0.10 -19.61
N GLY A 252 5.63 -0.02 -18.37
CA GLY A 252 5.39 1.01 -17.34
C GLY A 252 5.98 2.37 -17.70
N TRP A 253 7.12 2.42 -18.39
CA TRP A 253 7.66 3.66 -18.93
C TRP A 253 6.76 4.28 -20.01
N GLY A 254 6.20 3.45 -20.90
CA GLY A 254 5.21 3.87 -21.88
C GLY A 254 3.97 4.49 -21.24
N ILE A 255 3.46 3.87 -20.17
CA ILE A 255 2.31 4.39 -19.38
C ILE A 255 2.64 5.77 -18.85
N PHE A 256 3.73 5.88 -18.08
CA PHE A 256 4.12 7.13 -17.44
C PHE A 256 4.31 8.25 -18.48
N ARG A 257 5.02 7.97 -19.58
CA ARG A 257 5.20 8.91 -20.70
C ARG A 257 3.86 9.33 -21.32
N GLY A 258 2.95 8.38 -21.51
CA GLY A 258 1.61 8.64 -22.03
C GLY A 258 0.81 9.56 -21.11
N VAL A 259 0.83 9.31 -19.80
CA VAL A 259 0.18 10.18 -18.81
C VAL A 259 0.78 11.58 -18.82
N GLN A 260 2.10 11.71 -18.76
CA GLN A 260 2.78 13.01 -18.82
C GLN A 260 2.38 13.81 -20.06
N ALA A 261 2.26 13.15 -21.22
CA ALA A 261 1.78 13.78 -22.45
C ALA A 261 0.31 14.21 -22.36
N LYS A 262 -0.58 13.37 -21.80
CA LYS A 262 -2.01 13.68 -21.61
C LYS A 262 -2.23 14.91 -20.72
N ILE A 263 -1.42 15.06 -19.68
CA ILE A 263 -1.52 16.18 -18.72
C ILE A 263 -0.66 17.40 -19.13
N GLY A 264 0.08 17.30 -20.23
CA GLY A 264 0.95 18.37 -20.71
C GLY A 264 2.15 18.68 -19.81
N GLN A 265 2.64 17.70 -19.04
CA GLN A 265 3.75 17.84 -18.10
C GLN A 265 4.99 17.02 -18.50
N ARG A 266 6.10 17.25 -17.80
CA ARG A 266 7.34 16.48 -17.92
C ARG A 266 7.97 16.28 -16.55
N ALA A 267 7.60 15.20 -15.88
CA ALA A 267 8.18 14.77 -14.61
C ALA A 267 9.28 13.72 -14.79
N SER A 268 10.18 13.63 -13.80
CA SER A 268 11.17 12.55 -13.69
C SER A 268 10.50 11.25 -13.28
N SER A 269 10.98 10.10 -13.76
CA SER A 269 10.49 8.77 -13.37
C SER A 269 11.37 8.05 -12.35
N VAL A 270 12.45 8.68 -11.89
CA VAL A 270 13.47 8.03 -11.04
C VAL A 270 13.27 8.33 -9.56
N PHE A 271 12.81 9.55 -9.24
CA PHE A 271 12.46 9.97 -7.89
C PHE A 271 11.10 10.63 -7.94
N ARG A 272 10.13 10.00 -7.27
CA ARG A 272 8.75 10.44 -7.20
C ARG A 272 8.42 10.79 -5.76
N GLY A 273 7.82 11.94 -5.54
CA GLY A 273 7.49 12.48 -4.23
C GLY A 273 6.01 12.81 -4.12
N GLU A 274 5.68 13.91 -3.45
CA GLU A 274 4.28 14.32 -3.20
C GLU A 274 3.51 14.58 -4.51
N GLU A 275 4.20 14.94 -5.59
CA GLU A 275 3.59 15.25 -6.88
C GLU A 275 2.90 14.05 -7.54
N MET A 276 3.25 12.82 -7.15
CA MET A 276 2.52 11.63 -7.63
C MET A 276 1.24 11.38 -6.83
N MET A 277 1.11 11.96 -5.64
CA MET A 277 0.07 11.63 -4.65
C MET A 277 -1.13 12.57 -4.68
N GLU A 278 -1.09 13.64 -5.49
CA GLU A 278 -2.23 14.50 -5.79
C GLU A 278 -2.18 15.07 -7.21
N GLY A 279 -3.32 15.59 -7.68
CA GLY A 279 -3.40 16.28 -8.97
C GLY A 279 -3.62 15.37 -10.20
N PRO A 280 -3.51 15.93 -11.41
CA PRO A 280 -3.97 15.28 -12.64
C PRO A 280 -3.17 14.03 -13.00
N GLU A 281 -1.88 13.96 -12.64
CA GLU A 281 -1.08 12.77 -12.91
C GLU A 281 -1.61 11.56 -12.13
N ARG A 282 -1.84 11.73 -10.82
CA ARG A 282 -2.43 10.70 -9.96
C ARG A 282 -3.74 10.17 -10.55
N ASP A 283 -4.63 11.07 -10.93
CA ASP A 283 -5.98 10.72 -11.37
C ASP A 283 -5.96 9.97 -12.71
N VAL A 284 -5.11 10.41 -13.65
CA VAL A 284 -4.96 9.74 -14.94
C VAL A 284 -4.21 8.41 -14.78
N LEU A 285 -3.23 8.31 -13.88
CA LEU A 285 -2.60 7.03 -13.54
C LEU A 285 -3.59 6.06 -12.90
N ASP A 286 -4.47 6.54 -12.01
CA ASP A 286 -5.53 5.73 -11.42
C ASP A 286 -6.44 5.17 -12.52
N GLU A 287 -6.88 6.01 -13.45
CA GLU A 287 -7.71 5.60 -14.58
C GLU A 287 -7.00 4.60 -15.51
N ASP A 288 -5.81 4.96 -16.02
CA ASP A 288 -5.08 4.16 -17.00
C ASP A 288 -4.60 2.81 -16.42
N VAL A 289 -4.21 2.78 -15.14
CA VAL A 289 -3.66 1.59 -14.49
C VAL A 289 -4.73 0.74 -13.85
N TRP A 290 -5.85 1.32 -13.36
CA TRP A 290 -6.88 0.59 -12.59
C TRP A 290 -8.23 0.40 -13.31
N SER A 291 -8.42 0.94 -14.52
CA SER A 291 -9.61 0.62 -15.33
C SER A 291 -9.69 -0.88 -15.67
N ARG A 292 -10.93 -1.39 -15.82
CA ARG A 292 -11.19 -2.76 -16.29
C ARG A 292 -10.79 -2.95 -17.74
N ASP A 293 -10.79 -1.86 -18.51
CA ASP A 293 -10.45 -1.84 -19.92
C ASP A 293 -8.96 -1.56 -20.16
N ALA A 294 -8.12 -1.67 -19.12
CA ALA A 294 -6.67 -1.51 -19.26
C ALA A 294 -6.16 -2.54 -20.28
N ARG A 295 -5.84 -2.08 -21.50
CA ARG A 295 -5.47 -2.93 -22.65
C ARG A 295 -3.99 -3.33 -22.66
N MET A 296 -3.26 -3.01 -21.60
CA MET A 296 -1.81 -3.18 -21.53
C MET A 296 -1.47 -4.49 -20.83
N GLU A 297 -0.38 -5.12 -21.26
CA GLU A 297 0.16 -6.29 -20.58
C GLU A 297 0.52 -5.92 -19.14
N CYS A 298 -0.26 -6.48 -18.21
CA CYS A 298 -0.22 -6.17 -16.79
C CYS A 298 -0.23 -7.50 -16.03
N PHE A 299 0.73 -7.70 -15.15
CA PHE A 299 0.67 -8.78 -14.17
C PHE A 299 -0.13 -8.28 -12.97
N GLU A 300 -1.04 -9.10 -12.44
CA GLU A 300 -1.87 -8.74 -11.29
C GLU A 300 -1.78 -9.84 -10.22
N VAL A 301 -1.63 -9.42 -8.97
CA VAL A 301 -1.57 -10.33 -7.83
C VAL A 301 -2.20 -9.70 -6.58
N ASP A 302 -2.95 -10.52 -5.84
CA ASP A 302 -3.40 -10.19 -4.50
C ASP A 302 -2.40 -10.77 -3.50
N VAL A 303 -1.88 -9.93 -2.61
CA VAL A 303 -0.93 -10.28 -1.56
C VAL A 303 -1.66 -10.16 -0.22
N GLY A 304 -1.96 -11.31 0.38
CA GLY A 304 -2.64 -11.42 1.68
C GLY A 304 -1.67 -11.56 2.86
N PRO A 305 -2.15 -11.54 4.12
CA PRO A 305 -1.29 -11.64 5.30
C PRO A 305 -0.43 -12.91 5.26
N GLY A 306 0.87 -12.77 5.52
CA GLY A 306 1.84 -13.88 5.48
C GLY A 306 2.52 -14.06 4.13
N GLU A 307 1.97 -13.47 3.07
CA GLU A 307 2.49 -13.61 1.72
C GLU A 307 3.54 -12.55 1.41
N ALA A 308 4.45 -12.89 0.49
CA ALA A 308 5.44 -11.97 -0.03
C ALA A 308 5.39 -11.87 -1.56
N LEU A 309 5.85 -10.74 -2.07
CA LEU A 309 6.01 -10.45 -3.48
C LEU A 309 7.40 -9.89 -3.70
N PHE A 310 8.20 -10.57 -4.51
CA PHE A 310 9.43 -10.01 -5.03
C PHE A 310 9.13 -9.15 -6.26
N ILE A 311 9.55 -7.89 -6.21
CA ILE A 311 9.45 -6.92 -7.30
C ILE A 311 10.88 -6.64 -7.78
N PRO A 312 11.26 -7.07 -9.00
CA PRO A 312 12.61 -6.87 -9.49
C PRO A 312 12.90 -5.39 -9.77
N LYS A 313 14.20 -5.07 -9.83
CA LYS A 313 14.65 -3.71 -10.12
C LYS A 313 14.03 -3.18 -11.42
N GLY A 314 13.56 -1.94 -11.40
CA GLY A 314 13.04 -1.26 -12.58
C GLY A 314 11.63 -1.69 -13.03
N TRP A 315 11.04 -2.70 -12.39
CA TRP A 315 9.63 -3.03 -12.61
C TRP A 315 8.73 -1.94 -12.06
N TRP A 316 7.77 -1.53 -12.90
CA TRP A 316 6.77 -0.55 -12.48
C TRP A 316 5.64 -1.24 -11.76
N HIS A 317 5.13 -0.61 -10.72
CA HIS A 317 4.07 -1.18 -9.92
C HIS A 317 3.15 -0.11 -9.35
N SER A 318 1.88 -0.50 -9.17
CA SER A 318 0.87 0.29 -8.48
C SER A 318 0.10 -0.62 -7.53
N ILE A 319 -0.27 -0.10 -6.37
CA ILE A 319 -0.79 -0.90 -5.25
C ILE A 319 -2.07 -0.26 -4.71
N LYS A 320 -3.10 -1.08 -4.47
CA LYS A 320 -4.32 -0.67 -3.75
C LYS A 320 -4.66 -1.65 -2.65
N SER A 321 -5.16 -1.18 -1.51
CA SER A 321 -5.74 -2.07 -0.50
C SER A 321 -7.06 -2.69 -0.98
N ILE A 322 -7.36 -3.90 -0.52
CA ILE A 322 -8.61 -4.62 -0.77
C ILE A 322 -9.35 -4.81 0.56
N GLY A 323 -10.64 -4.47 0.57
CA GLY A 323 -11.49 -4.61 1.73
C GLY A 323 -11.36 -3.45 2.74
N PRO A 324 -12.17 -3.48 3.81
CA PRO A 324 -12.29 -2.38 4.77
C PRO A 324 -11.30 -2.46 5.94
N ALA A 325 -10.65 -3.61 6.15
CA ALA A 325 -9.79 -3.86 7.31
C ALA A 325 -8.43 -3.18 7.19
N VAL A 326 -7.79 -2.88 8.32
CA VAL A 326 -6.43 -2.29 8.35
C VAL A 326 -5.50 -3.01 7.38
N THR A 327 -4.71 -2.23 6.63
CA THR A 327 -3.65 -2.79 5.79
C THR A 327 -2.31 -2.50 6.43
N ALA A 328 -1.44 -3.50 6.47
CA ALA A 328 -0.07 -3.32 6.91
C ALA A 328 0.88 -4.17 6.08
N SER A 329 2.04 -3.62 5.75
CA SER A 329 3.09 -4.28 4.98
C SER A 329 4.45 -3.79 5.41
N VAL A 330 5.47 -4.63 5.24
CA VAL A 330 6.87 -4.27 5.38
C VAL A 330 7.58 -4.59 4.07
N ASN A 331 8.59 -3.80 3.72
CA ASN A 331 9.38 -4.07 2.54
C ASN A 331 10.88 -3.86 2.80
N TRP A 332 11.69 -4.56 2.01
CA TRP A 332 13.15 -4.41 2.00
C TRP A 332 13.62 -4.12 0.58
N TRP A 333 14.27 -2.97 0.39
CA TRP A 333 15.07 -2.71 -0.80
C TRP A 333 16.49 -3.22 -0.58
N PHE A 334 16.96 -4.10 -1.45
CA PHE A 334 18.23 -4.82 -1.25
C PHE A 334 19.02 -4.96 -2.54
N ARG A 335 20.31 -5.29 -2.44
CA ARG A 335 21.21 -5.42 -3.60
C ARG A 335 21.92 -6.76 -3.64
#